data_AF-A0A7W7A7N4-F1
#
_entry.id   AF-A0A7W7A7N4-F1
#
_cell.length_a   1.000
_cell.length_b   1.000
_cell.length_c   1.000
_cell.angle_alpha   90.00
_cell.angle_beta   90.00
_cell.angle_gamma   90.00
#
_symmetry.space_group_name_H-M   'P 1'
#
loop_
_entity.id
_entity.type
_entity.pdbx_description
1 polymer ?
#
loop_
_entity_poly.entity_id
_entity_poly.type
_entity_poly.pdbx_seq_one_letter_code
_entity_poly.pdbx_strand_id
1 'polypeptide(L)' 'MADRESNARIDDAAAIWAARIDARALTADEEIRLERWLAKDIRRQGALARALAVALHMADGSPQSSD' A
#
# COMPACT_ATOMS: atom_id res chain seq x y z
N MET A 1 23.20 13.44 10.12
CA MET A 1 21.89 13.02 10.66
C MET A 1 21.17 12.31 9.53
N ALA A 2 20.88 11.02 9.68
CA ALA A 2 20.20 10.26 8.62
C ALA A 2 18.87 10.94 8.32
N ASP A 3 18.67 11.36 7.06
CA ASP A 3 17.42 11.93 6.58
C ASP A 3 16.34 10.85 6.72
N ARG A 4 15.70 10.81 7.89
CA ARG A 4 14.68 9.82 8.21
C ARG A 4 13.52 10.13 7.27
N GLU A 5 13.19 9.19 6.40
CA GLU A 5 11.99 9.31 5.58
C GLU A 5 10.79 9.61 6.49
N SER A 6 10.15 10.75 6.21
CA SER A 6 8.95 11.20 6.91
C SER A 6 7.84 10.17 6.77
N ASN A 7 7.02 10.01 7.82
CA ASN A 7 5.86 9.11 7.78
C ASN A 7 4.96 9.37 6.56
N ALA A 8 4.76 10.63 6.18
CA ALA A 8 3.99 11.01 4.99
C ALA A 8 4.52 10.37 3.69
N ARG A 9 5.85 10.37 3.47
CA ARG A 9 6.44 9.74 2.26
C ARG A 9 6.27 8.22 2.28
N ILE A 10 6.36 7.61 3.47
CA ILE A 10 6.12 6.18 3.64
C ILE A 10 4.65 5.85 3.32
N ASP A 11 3.71 6.64 3.81
CA ASP A 11 2.27 6.46 3.57
C ASP A 11 1.93 6.69 2.08
N ASP A 12 2.51 7.70 1.42
CA ASP A 12 2.35 7.93 -0.03
C ASP A 12 2.84 6.72 -0.86
N ALA A 13 4.05 6.22 -0.56
CA ALA A 13 4.59 5.06 -1.24
C ALA A 13 3.77 3.79 -0.96
N ALA A 14 3.24 3.63 0.26
CA ALA A 14 2.33 2.53 0.60
C ALA A 14 1.03 2.59 -0.20
N ALA A 15 0.44 3.78 -0.38
CA ALA A 15 -0.77 3.97 -1.18
C ALA A 15 -0.56 3.59 -2.65
N ILE A 16 0.60 3.95 -3.23
CA ILE A 16 0.95 3.56 -4.61
C ILE A 16 1.05 2.03 -4.74
N TRP A 17 1.65 1.35 -3.77
CA TRP A 17 1.73 -0.11 -3.78
C TRP A 17 0.37 -0.77 -3.60
N ALA A 18 -0.45 -0.28 -2.69
CA ALA A 18 -1.81 -0.80 -2.48
C ALA A 18 -2.65 -0.65 -3.76
N ALA A 19 -2.60 0.51 -4.43
CA ALA A 19 -3.32 0.73 -5.69
C ALA A 19 -2.88 -0.23 -6.80
N ARG A 20 -1.58 -0.58 -6.86
CA ARG A 20 -1.08 -1.57 -7.84
C ARG A 20 -1.58 -2.98 -7.55
N ILE A 21 -1.57 -3.37 -6.28
CA ILE A 21 -2.04 -4.70 -5.82
C ILE A 21 -3.54 -4.85 -6.07
N ASP A 22 -4.31 -3.79 -5.80
CA ASP A 22 -5.76 -3.75 -6.02
C ASP A 22 -6.10 -3.85 -7.52
N ALA A 23 -5.36 -3.13 -8.36
CA ALA A 23 -5.61 -3.13 -9.80
C ALA A 23 -5.28 -4.47 -10.50
N ARG A 24 -4.26 -5.19 -10.03
CA ARG A 24 -3.85 -6.49 -10.59
C ARG A 24 -2.83 -7.24 -9.71
N ALA A 25 -2.64 -8.51 -10.04
CA ALA A 25 -1.46 -9.25 -9.58
C ALA A 25 -0.15 -8.53 -9.98
N LEU A 26 0.81 -8.46 -9.06
CA LEU A 26 2.12 -7.87 -9.30
C LEU A 26 2.93 -8.73 -10.29
N THR A 27 3.82 -8.09 -11.05
CA THR A 27 4.83 -8.80 -11.82
C THR A 27 5.99 -9.22 -10.91
N ALA A 28 6.78 -10.21 -11.30
CA ALA A 28 7.93 -10.66 -10.51
C ALA A 28 8.91 -9.51 -10.16
N ASP A 29 9.17 -8.57 -11.08
CA ASP A 29 10.02 -7.41 -10.78
C ASP A 29 9.38 -6.47 -9.74
N GLU A 30 8.06 -6.30 -9.77
CA GLU A 30 7.33 -5.50 -8.79
C GLU A 30 7.29 -6.13 -7.42
N GLU A 31 7.12 -7.46 -7.34
CA GLU A 31 7.22 -8.21 -6.08
C GLU A 31 8.60 -8.00 -5.45
N ILE A 32 9.67 -8.18 -6.23
CA ILE A 32 11.05 -7.97 -5.74
C ILE A 32 11.27 -6.50 -5.33
N ARG A 33 10.67 -5.52 -6.03
CA ARG A 33 10.76 -4.10 -5.64
C ARG A 33 9.97 -3.81 -4.37
N LEU A 34 8.80 -4.41 -4.20
CA LEU A 34 7.97 -4.29 -3.02
C LEU A 34 8.69 -4.88 -1.80
N GLU A 35 9.22 -6.09 -1.91
CA GLU A 35 10.00 -6.75 -0.85
C GLU A 35 11.22 -5.91 -0.44
N ARG A 36 12.01 -5.43 -1.42
CA ARG A 36 13.15 -4.54 -1.15
C ARG A 36 12.74 -3.21 -0.51
N TRP A 37 11.55 -2.70 -0.83
CA TRP A 37 11.04 -1.50 -0.20
C TRP A 37 10.61 -1.78 1.26
N LEU A 38 9.90 -2.89 1.51
CA LEU A 38 9.46 -3.30 2.84
C LEU A 38 10.62 -3.63 3.79
N ALA A 39 11.70 -4.23 3.27
CA ALA A 39 12.87 -4.62 4.08
C ALA A 39 13.68 -3.44 4.62
N LYS A 40 13.52 -2.23 4.07
CA LYS A 40 14.33 -1.05 4.43
C LYS A 40 13.86 -0.32 5.69
N ASP A 41 12.59 -0.43 6.06
CA ASP A 41 12.03 0.24 7.25
C ASP A 41 10.76 -0.50 7.72
N ILE A 42 10.75 -0.94 8.99
CA ILE A 42 9.63 -1.68 9.58
C ILE A 42 8.31 -0.91 9.52
N ARG A 43 8.33 0.43 9.54
CA ARG A 43 7.14 1.28 9.44
C ARG A 43 6.41 1.11 8.11
N ARG A 44 7.11 0.72 7.04
CA ARG A 44 6.56 0.53 5.69
C ARG A 44 5.58 -0.64 5.63
N GLN A 45 5.79 -1.69 6.44
CA GLN A 45 4.83 -2.81 6.54
C GLN A 45 3.50 -2.34 7.13
N GLY A 46 3.56 -1.59 8.23
CA GLY A 46 2.35 -1.04 8.86
C GLY A 46 1.62 -0.04 7.96
N ALA A 47 2.36 0.79 7.21
CA ALA A 47 1.78 1.72 6.24
C ALA A 47 1.08 0.99 5.09
N LEU A 48 1.72 -0.05 4.53
CA LEU A 48 1.10 -0.86 3.48
C LEU A 48 -0.16 -1.57 3.96
N ALA A 49 -0.14 -2.15 5.17
CA ALA A 49 -1.31 -2.79 5.75
C ALA A 49 -2.51 -1.82 5.89
N ARG A 50 -2.25 -0.58 6.34
CA ARG A 50 -3.30 0.47 6.40
C ARG A 50 -3.81 0.83 5.01
N ALA A 51 -2.92 1.02 4.04
CA ALA A 51 -3.30 1.38 2.68
C ALA A 51 -4.16 0.28 2.01
N LEU A 52 -3.82 -1.00 2.22
CA LEU A 52 -4.61 -2.13 1.76
C LEU A 52 -5.99 -2.18 2.42
N ALA A 53 -6.09 -1.95 3.73
CA ALA A 53 -7.37 -1.91 4.44
C ALA A 53 -8.29 -0.81 3.88
N VAL A 54 -7.73 0.36 3.57
CA VAL A 54 -8.49 1.46 2.94
C VAL A 54 -8.97 1.08 1.54
N ALA A 55 -8.11 0.46 0.72
CA ALA A 55 -8.48 0.03 -0.64
C ALA A 55 -9.63 -1.00 -0.63
N LEU A 56 -9.55 -2.00 0.25
CA LEU A 56 -10.61 -3.00 0.43
C LEU A 56 -11.93 -2.35 0.85
N HIS A 57 -11.90 -1.41 1.79
CA HIS A 57 -13.11 -0.70 2.23
C HIS A 57 -13.75 0.15 1.12
N MET A 58 -12.93 0.73 0.24
CA MET A 58 -13.43 1.49 -0.92
C MET A 58 -14.05 0.56 -1.98
N ALA A 59 -13.51 -0.64 -2.17
CA ALA A 59 -14.06 -1.64 -3.08
C ALA A 59 -15.41 -2.22 -2.60
N ASP A 60 -15.57 -2.38 -1.29
CA ASP A 60 -16.83 -2.85 -0.66
C ASP A 60 -17.97 -1.81 -0.77
N GLY A 61 -17.67 -0.57 -1.13
CA GLY A 61 -18.61 0.55 -1.30
C GLY A 61 -19.51 0.46 -2.54
N SER A 62 -19.92 -0.75 -2.95
CA SER A 62 -21.06 -0.90 -3.86
C SER A 62 -22.24 -0.13 -3.28
N PRO A 63 -22.97 0.71 -4.06
CA PRO A 63 -24.18 1.34 -3.55
C PRO A 63 -25.08 0.20 -3.08
N GLN A 64 -25.36 0.15 -1.78
CA GLN A 64 -26.40 -0.70 -1.25
C GLN A 64 -27.69 -0.20 -1.91
N SER A 65 -28.08 -0.85 -3.02
CA SER A 65 -29.41 -0.75 -3.59
C SER A 65 -30.36 -1.03 -2.43
N SER A 66 -30.91 0.04 -1.88
CA SER A 66 -32.02 -0.04 -0.96
C SER A 66 -33.22 -0.40 -1.82
N ASP A 67 -33.71 -1.63 -1.63
CA ASP A 67 -35.00 -2.12 -2.10
C ASP A 67 -36.12 -1.27 -1.45
#